data_AF-A0A2N2F8S9-F1
#
_entry.id   AF-A0A2N2F8S9-F1
#
_cell.length_a   1.000
_cell.length_b   1.000
_cell.length_c   1.000
_cell.angle_alpha   90.00
_cell.angle_beta   90.00
_cell.angle_gamma   90.00
#
_symmetry.space_group_name_H-M   'P 1'
#
loop_
_entity.id
_entity.type
_entity.pdbx_description
1 polymer ?
#
loop_
_entity_poly.entity_id
_entity_poly.type
_entity_poly.pdbx_seq_one_letter_code
_entity_poly.pdbx_strand_id
1 'polypeptide(L)'
;ICGLIGAIIYYGKSRGGAYGEAIYKQALGWVVGLIIFGFLFSGINNWAHGGGLLSGLLLGYFLGYNDRKAESAWSKILAYACVLITAGALIWAAGSAFYYRFMT
;
A
#
# COMPACT_ATOMS: atom_id res chain seq x y z
N ILE A 1 5.09 4.78 6.70
CA ILE A 1 6.19 5.24 5.83
C ILE A 1 7.13 4.10 5.45
N CYS A 2 7.75 3.40 6.40
CA CYS A 2 8.73 2.34 6.10
C CYS A 2 8.20 1.22 5.20
N GLY A 3 6.94 0.79 5.39
CA GLY A 3 6.31 -0.16 4.46
C GLY A 3 6.07 0.38 3.06
N LEU A 4 5.79 1.66 2.91
CA LEU A 4 5.75 2.28 1.59
C LEU A 4 7.15 2.26 0.95
N ILE A 5 8.20 2.57 1.71
CA ILE A 5 9.59 2.50 1.20
C ILE A 5 9.93 1.07 0.75
N GLY A 6 9.58 0.05 1.54
CA GLY A 6 9.74 -1.35 1.16
C GLY A 6 9.03 -1.72 -0.16
N ALA A 7 7.79 -1.27 -0.32
CA ALA A 7 7.03 -1.47 -1.56
C ALA A 7 7.66 -0.74 -2.76
N ILE A 8 8.18 0.48 -2.56
CA ILE A 8 8.89 1.26 -3.59
C ILE A 8 10.17 0.56 -4.03
N ILE A 9 10.91 -0.05 -3.11
CA ILE A 9 12.12 -0.84 -3.44
C ILE A 9 11.75 -1.99 -4.38
N TYR A 10 10.68 -2.74 -4.06
CA TYR A 10 10.20 -3.79 -4.94
C TYR A 10 9.75 -3.23 -6.30
N TYR A 11 8.99 -2.13 -6.31
CA TYR A 11 8.53 -1.47 -7.53
C TYR A 11 9.68 -1.03 -8.43
N GLY A 12 10.66 -0.28 -7.91
CA GLY A 12 11.78 0.24 -8.71
C GLY A 12 12.60 -0.89 -9.34
N LYS A 13 12.89 -1.94 -8.55
CA LYS A 13 13.58 -3.14 -9.04
C LYS A 13 12.77 -3.91 -10.07
N SER A 14 11.45 -4.02 -9.89
CA SER A 14 10.57 -4.74 -10.80
C SER A 14 10.26 -3.96 -12.08
N ARG A 15 10.20 -2.62 -12.01
CA ARG A 15 10.06 -1.74 -13.18
C ARG A 15 11.27 -1.87 -14.10
N GLY A 16 12.47 -1.83 -13.53
CA GLY A 16 13.71 -1.78 -14.31
C GLY A 16 13.83 -0.52 -15.17
N GLY A 17 14.82 -0.51 -16.07
CA GLY A 17 15.15 0.66 -16.89
C GLY A 17 15.65 1.85 -16.08
N ALA A 18 15.98 2.95 -16.75
CA ALA A 18 16.57 4.13 -16.12
C ALA A 18 15.66 4.73 -15.03
N TYR A 19 14.35 4.74 -15.27
CA TYR A 19 13.37 5.27 -14.32
C TYR A 19 13.21 4.38 -13.07
N GLY A 20 13.05 3.06 -13.25
CA GLY A 20 12.95 2.13 -12.11
C GLY A 20 14.20 2.13 -11.25
N GLU A 21 15.37 2.21 -11.88
CA GLU A 21 16.66 2.30 -11.20
C GLU A 21 16.80 3.60 -10.38
N ALA A 22 16.36 4.74 -10.93
CA ALA A 22 16.38 6.02 -10.20
C ALA A 22 15.51 5.95 -8.94
N ILE A 23 14.29 5.41 -9.05
CA ILE A 23 13.38 5.23 -7.91
C ILE A 23 13.94 4.24 -6.88
N TYR A 24 14.51 3.12 -7.33
CA TYR A 24 15.14 2.13 -6.46
C TYR A 24 16.29 2.74 -5.65
N LYS A 25 17.19 3.47 -6.30
CA LYS A 25 18.32 4.15 -5.63
C LYS A 25 17.85 5.20 -4.63
N GLN A 26 16.85 6.00 -4.99
CA GLN A 26 16.28 6.99 -4.07
C GLN A 26 15.69 6.32 -2.82
N ALA A 27 14.93 5.23 -3.00
CA ALA A 27 14.36 4.49 -1.88
C ALA A 27 15.43 3.88 -0.97
N LEU A 28 16.50 3.32 -1.54
CA LEU A 28 17.65 2.83 -0.75
C LEU A 28 18.33 3.96 0.03
N GLY A 29 18.45 5.16 -0.54
CA GLY A 29 18.96 6.33 0.17
C GLY A 29 18.15 6.64 1.43
N TRP A 30 16.82 6.55 1.35
CA TRP A 30 15.94 6.69 2.53
C TRP A 30 16.13 5.56 3.55
N VAL A 31 16.35 4.32 3.11
CA VAL A 31 16.65 3.20 4.03
C VAL A 31 17.94 3.44 4.79
N VAL A 32 19.00 3.89 4.11
CA VAL A 32 20.27 4.22 4.74
C VAL A 32 20.08 5.32 5.79
N GLY A 33 19.34 6.37 5.45
CA GLY A 33 18.99 7.42 6.40
C GLY A 33 18.24 6.87 7.62
N LEU A 34 17.20 6.06 7.41
CA LEU A 34 16.43 5.46 8.51
C LEU A 34 17.29 4.59 9.43
N ILE A 35 18.24 3.83 8.88
CA ILE A 35 19.17 3.02 9.67
C ILE A 35 20.07 3.93 10.50
N ILE A 36 20.71 4.92 9.88
CA ILE A 36 21.60 5.86 10.58
C ILE A 36 20.86 6.57 11.72
N PHE A 37 19.69 7.14 11.45
CA PHE A 37 18.89 7.81 12.47
C PHE A 37 18.42 6.83 13.56
N GLY A 38 17.99 5.62 13.17
CA GLY A 38 17.56 4.57 14.11
C GLY A 38 18.65 4.08 15.05
N PHE A 39 19.93 4.21 14.68
CA PHE A 39 21.06 3.95 15.56
C PHE A 39 21.48 5.17 16.39
N LEU A 40 21.45 6.38 15.82
CA LEU A 40 21.94 7.59 16.48
C LEU A 40 20.99 8.13 17.56
N PHE A 41 19.67 7.95 17.39
CA PHE A 41 18.67 8.52 18.28
C PHE A 41 17.98 7.45 19.12
N SER A 42 18.15 7.52 20.44
CA SER A 42 17.45 6.67 21.40
C SER A 42 15.94 6.96 21.39
N GLY A 43 15.12 5.91 21.48
CA GLY A 43 13.65 6.01 21.46
C GLY A 43 13.02 5.67 20.10
N ILE A 44 13.82 5.45 19.05
CA ILE A 44 13.33 4.93 17.77
C ILE A 44 13.15 3.40 17.86
N ASN A 45 11.95 2.92 17.57
CA ASN A 45 11.67 1.50 17.49
C ASN A 45 12.10 0.92 16.13
N ASN A 46 13.32 0.39 16.05
CA ASN A 46 13.88 -0.16 14.81
C ASN A 46 13.15 -1.43 14.32
N TRP A 47 12.54 -2.20 15.22
CA TRP A 47 11.71 -3.35 14.84
C TRP A 47 10.45 -2.94 14.08
N ALA A 48 9.81 -1.84 14.48
CA ALA A 48 8.66 -1.31 13.75
C ALA A 48 9.06 -0.80 12.35
N HIS A 49 10.21 -0.13 12.22
CA HIS A 49 10.70 0.38 10.93
C HIS A 49 11.13 -0.76 10.00
N GLY A 50 11.94 -1.70 10.52
CA GLY A 50 12.41 -2.87 9.77
C GLY A 50 11.26 -3.81 9.39
N GLY A 51 10.34 -4.07 10.32
CA GLY A 51 9.13 -4.85 10.05
C GLY A 51 8.22 -4.17 9.02
N GLY A 52 8.05 -2.85 9.11
CA GLY A 52 7.37 -2.05 8.10
C GLY A 52 8.04 -2.22 6.73
N LEU A 53 9.34 -2.00 6.62
CA LEU A 53 10.09 -2.16 5.37
C LEU A 53 9.94 -3.56 4.76
N LEU A 54 10.14 -4.61 5.57
CA LEU A 54 10.05 -6.00 5.12
C LEU A 54 8.63 -6.34 4.66
N SER A 55 7.62 -6.01 5.46
CA SER A 55 6.21 -6.26 5.11
C SER A 55 5.82 -5.54 3.83
N GLY A 56 6.23 -4.28 3.65
CA GLY A 56 6.01 -3.53 2.43
C GLY A 56 6.64 -4.16 1.18
N LEU A 57 7.88 -4.62 1.30
CA LEU A 57 8.59 -5.31 0.24
C LEU A 57 7.91 -6.64 -0.13
N LEU A 58 7.50 -7.43 0.88
CA LEU A 58 6.78 -8.68 0.68
C LEU A 58 5.40 -8.46 0.06
N LEU A 59 4.64 -7.47 0.52
CA LEU A 59 3.35 -7.11 -0.07
C LEU A 59 3.53 -6.67 -1.52
N GLY A 60 4.53 -5.83 -1.82
CA GLY A 60 4.88 -5.49 -3.19
C GLY A 60 5.18 -6.73 -4.04
N TYR A 61 5.98 -7.66 -3.50
CA TYR A 61 6.29 -8.93 -4.15
C TYR A 61 5.06 -9.79 -4.46
N PHE A 62 4.16 -9.96 -3.50
CA PHE A 62 2.96 -10.79 -3.66
C PHE A 62 1.91 -10.17 -4.57
N LEU A 63 1.71 -8.85 -4.49
CA LEU A 63 0.79 -8.12 -5.35
C LEU A 63 1.34 -8.00 -6.78
N GLY A 64 2.68 -8.01 -6.91
CA GLY A 64 3.36 -7.96 -8.19
C GLY A 64 3.40 -6.56 -8.80
N TYR A 65 4.17 -6.44 -9.87
CA TYR A 65 4.26 -5.20 -10.65
C TYR A 65 3.32 -5.24 -11.86
N ASN A 66 2.31 -4.37 -11.88
CA ASN A 66 1.19 -4.41 -12.83
C ASN A 66 1.60 -4.37 -14.31
N ASP A 67 2.64 -3.63 -14.71
CA ASP A 67 3.04 -3.60 -16.12
C ASP A 67 3.58 -4.94 -16.64
N ARG A 68 3.79 -5.94 -15.77
CA ARG A 68 4.18 -7.30 -16.17
C ARG A 68 2.98 -8.25 -16.32
N LYS A 69 1.78 -7.91 -15.86
CA LYS A 69 0.59 -8.77 -15.93
C LYS A 69 -0.67 -7.94 -16.12
N ALA A 70 -1.40 -8.22 -17.20
CA ALA A 70 -2.73 -7.66 -17.39
C ALA A 70 -3.64 -7.98 -16.19
N GLU A 71 -4.46 -7.03 -15.77
CA GLU A 71 -5.44 -7.26 -14.70
C GLU A 71 -6.36 -8.45 -15.05
N SER A 72 -6.45 -9.40 -14.13
CA SER A 72 -7.28 -10.58 -14.31
C SER A 72 -8.77 -10.21 -14.26
N ALA A 73 -9.62 -10.97 -14.95
CA ALA A 73 -11.07 -10.82 -14.85
C ALA A 73 -11.56 -10.98 -13.40
N TRP A 74 -10.92 -11.83 -12.60
CA TRP A 74 -11.21 -12.00 -11.18
C TRP A 74 -10.93 -10.75 -10.37
N SER A 75 -9.81 -10.05 -10.62
CA SER A 75 -9.49 -8.78 -9.98
C SER A 75 -10.58 -7.74 -10.23
N LYS A 76 -11.08 -7.67 -11.47
CA LYS A 76 -12.17 -6.77 -11.86
C LYS A 76 -13.49 -7.14 -11.19
N ILE A 77 -13.87 -8.42 -11.19
CA ILE A 77 -15.10 -8.90 -10.54
C ILE A 77 -15.06 -8.57 -9.04
N LEU A 78 -13.94 -8.86 -8.36
CA LEU A 78 -13.80 -8.58 -6.93
C LEU A 78 -13.85 -7.08 -6.65
N ALA A 79 -13.21 -6.25 -7.49
CA ALA A 79 -13.29 -4.81 -7.37
C ALA A 79 -14.72 -4.29 -7.53
N TYR A 80 -15.46 -4.74 -8.55
CA TYR A 80 -16.87 -4.37 -8.73
C TYR A 80 -17.74 -4.84 -7.57
N ALA A 81 -17.53 -6.06 -7.06
CA ALA A 81 -18.25 -6.56 -5.89
C ALA A 81 -18.01 -5.66 -4.66
N CYS A 82 -16.76 -5.29 -4.37
CA CYS A 82 -16.43 -4.36 -3.29
C CYS A 82 -17.12 -3.00 -3.44
N VAL A 83 -17.12 -2.43 -4.67
CA VAL A 83 -17.80 -1.16 -4.96
C VAL A 83 -19.30 -1.28 -4.71
N LEU A 84 -19.95 -2.32 -5.22
CA LEU A 84 -21.40 -2.51 -5.08
C LEU A 84 -21.81 -2.75 -3.62
N ILE A 85 -21.06 -3.57 -2.88
CA ILE A 85 -21.30 -3.82 -1.45
C ILE A 85 -21.17 -2.52 -0.66
N THR A 86 -20.12 -1.74 -0.93
CA THR A 86 -19.90 -0.45 -0.25
C THR A 86 -21.01 0.54 -0.55
N ALA A 87 -21.38 0.69 -1.83
CA ALA A 87 -22.48 1.55 -2.24
C ALA A 87 -23.81 1.13 -1.60
N GLY A 88 -24.12 -0.17 -1.60
CA GLY A 88 -25.31 -0.72 -0.96
C GLY A 88 -25.34 -0.44 0.54
N ALA A 89 -24.23 -0.64 1.25
CA ALA A 89 -24.12 -0.33 2.67
C ALA A 89 -24.34 1.18 2.96
N LEU A 90 -23.77 2.06 2.13
CA LEU A 90 -23.94 3.50 2.27
C LEU A 90 -25.38 3.95 1.97
N ILE A 91 -26.02 3.39 0.94
CA ILE A 91 -27.43 3.66 0.60
C ILE A 91 -28.34 3.20 1.74
N TRP A 92 -28.12 1.99 2.26
CA TRP A 92 -28.85 1.47 3.40
C TRP A 92 -28.69 2.36 4.64
N ALA A 93 -27.45 2.73 4.97
CA ALA A 93 -27.17 3.61 6.11
C ALA A 93 -27.86 4.97 5.96
N ALA A 94 -27.77 5.61 4.78
CA ALA A 94 -28.41 6.89 4.52
C ALA A 94 -29.94 6.79 4.54
N GLY A 95 -30.52 5.76 3.92
CA GLY A 95 -31.96 5.53 3.90
C GLY A 95 -32.53 5.25 5.28
N SER A 96 -31.85 4.41 6.07
CA SER A 96 -32.26 4.13 7.46
C SER A 96 -32.20 5.39 8.33
N ALA A 97 -31.13 6.18 8.23
CA ALA A 97 -31.00 7.45 8.94
C ALA A 97 -32.11 8.44 8.57
N PHE A 98 -32.48 8.53 7.29
CA PHE A 98 -33.58 9.37 6.84
C PHE A 98 -34.93 8.88 7.39
N TYR A 99 -35.21 7.58 7.28
CA TYR A 99 -36.45 6.97 7.78
C TYR A 99 -36.65 7.23 9.28
N TYR A 100 -35.62 6.94 10.10
CA TYR A 100 -35.67 7.16 11.54
C TYR A 100 -35.74 8.64 11.94
N ARG A 101 -35.32 9.57 11.07
CA ARG A 101 -35.35 11.01 11.38
C ARG A 101 -36.69 11.66 11.05
N PHE A 102 -37.39 11.19 10.02
CA PHE A 102 -38.55 11.88 9.46
C PHE A 102 -39.85 11.07 9.48
N MET A 103 -39.80 9.74 9.64
CA MET A 103 -40.97 8.86 9.58
C MET A 103 -41.25 8.07 10.87
N THR A 104 -40.39 8.20 11.87
CA THR A 104 -40.64 7.77 13.26
C THR A 104 -40.53 8.97 14.17
#